data_AF-A0A143PHP6-F1
#
_entry.id   AF-A0A143PHP6-F1
#
_cell.length_a   1.000
_cell.length_b   1.000
_cell.length_c   1.000
_cell.angle_alpha   90.00
_cell.angle_beta   90.00
_cell.angle_gamma   90.00
#
_symmetry.space_group_name_H-M   'P 1'
#
loop_
_entity.id
_entity.type
_entity.pdbx_description
1 polymer ?
#
loop_
_entity_poly.entity_id
_entity_poly.type
_entity_poly.pdbx_seq_one_letter_code
_entity_poly.pdbx_strand_id
1 'polypeptide(L)'
;MPPWISSDQCYLLTLCTFPRGENHLCVPAVAMLVTHSLETYQQLGRWRLHVLVLMPDHLHFLATIPPSMNIQRTIVDLKRFVACRSQVRWQQDFFEHRLRIGEHFEAKRAYLRQNPVRAGLVANPQDWQFLYER
;
A
#
# COMPACT_ATOMS: atom_id res chain seq x y z
N MET A 1 -6.66 0.28 32.20
CA MET A 1 -7.35 -0.47 31.13
C MET A 1 -6.83 -1.91 31.10
N PRO A 2 -7.64 -2.93 30.75
CA PRO A 2 -7.20 -4.32 30.77
C PRO A 2 -6.26 -4.69 29.60
N PRO A 3 -5.28 -5.60 29.80
CA PRO A 3 -4.16 -5.83 28.89
C PRO A 3 -4.41 -6.74 27.67
N TRP A 4 -5.64 -7.21 27.40
CA TRP A 4 -5.92 -8.22 26.35
C TRP A 4 -6.50 -7.68 25.03
N ILE A 5 -6.60 -6.36 24.85
CA ILE A 5 -6.99 -5.75 23.57
C ILE A 5 -5.80 -4.99 23.00
N SER A 6 -4.86 -5.72 22.41
CA SER A 6 -3.86 -5.15 21.50
C SER A 6 -4.44 -5.19 20.08
N SER A 7 -5.51 -4.46 19.78
CA SER A 7 -6.19 -4.62 18.48
C SER A 7 -5.67 -3.68 17.41
N ASP A 8 -4.35 -3.59 17.30
CA ASP A 8 -3.69 -3.12 16.09
C ASP A 8 -4.15 -4.02 14.93
N GLN A 9 -4.89 -3.46 13.98
CA GLN A 9 -5.55 -4.23 12.92
C GLN A 9 -4.72 -4.18 11.65
N CYS A 10 -4.46 -5.34 11.05
CA CYS A 10 -3.75 -5.42 9.78
C CYS A 10 -4.75 -5.30 8.63
N TYR A 11 -4.42 -4.45 7.65
CA TYR A 11 -5.21 -4.16 6.47
C TYR A 11 -4.37 -4.36 5.22
N LEU A 12 -4.97 -5.00 4.22
CA LEU A 12 -4.54 -4.93 2.83
C LEU A 12 -5.33 -3.81 2.16
N LEU A 13 -4.61 -2.81 1.64
CA LEU A 13 -5.18 -1.63 0.99
C LEU A 13 -4.77 -1.61 -0.48
N THR A 14 -5.72 -1.30 -1.36
CA THR A 14 -5.48 -1.14 -2.80
C THR A 14 -5.96 0.23 -3.26
N LEU A 15 -5.05 1.00 -3.86
CA LEU A 15 -5.33 2.34 -4.41
C LEU A 15 -5.09 2.31 -5.91
N CYS A 16 -6.11 2.67 -6.70
CA CYS A 16 -6.04 2.67 -8.15
C CYS A 16 -5.81 4.07 -8.71
N THR A 17 -5.06 4.19 -9.80
CA THR A 17 -4.92 5.42 -10.57
C THR A 17 -5.99 5.52 -11.67
N PHE A 18 -6.09 6.69 -12.28
CA PHE A 18 -6.99 6.98 -13.39
C PHE A 18 -6.22 7.69 -14.53
N PRO A 19 -6.37 7.26 -15.79
CA PRO A 19 -7.08 6.05 -16.23
C PRO A 19 -6.33 4.77 -15.82
N ARG A 20 -7.06 3.65 -15.78
CA ARG A 20 -6.46 2.33 -15.53
C ARG A 20 -5.74 1.79 -16.76
N GLY A 21 -4.82 0.85 -16.55
CA GLY A 21 -4.05 0.19 -17.62
C GLY A 21 -2.83 0.98 -18.13
N GLU A 22 -2.60 2.18 -17.62
CA GLU A 22 -1.44 3.01 -17.96
C GLU A 22 -0.40 3.01 -16.83
N ASN A 23 0.87 3.21 -17.18
CA ASN A 23 1.94 3.30 -16.20
C ASN A 23 2.03 4.71 -15.58
N HIS A 24 1.42 4.85 -14.41
CA HIS A 24 1.44 6.08 -13.60
C HIS A 24 2.39 5.98 -12.41
N LEU A 25 2.56 4.77 -11.85
CA LEU A 25 3.27 4.57 -10.57
C LEU A 25 4.65 3.94 -10.72
N CYS A 26 4.87 3.11 -11.74
CA CYS A 26 6.16 2.45 -12.01
C CYS A 26 7.10 3.39 -12.79
N VAL A 27 7.21 4.63 -12.31
CA VAL A 27 8.17 5.65 -12.74
C VAL A 27 9.05 5.95 -11.54
N PRO A 28 10.40 5.90 -11.62
CA PRO A 28 11.27 5.97 -10.45
C PRO A 28 10.99 7.14 -9.50
N ALA A 29 10.77 8.34 -10.04
CA ALA A 29 10.46 9.53 -9.23
C ALA A 29 9.11 9.41 -8.50
N VAL A 30 8.08 8.88 -9.16
CA VAL A 30 6.75 8.69 -8.56
C VAL A 30 6.77 7.56 -7.54
N ALA A 31 7.43 6.45 -7.88
CA ALA A 31 7.60 5.32 -6.98
C ALA A 31 8.30 5.73 -5.68
N MET A 32 9.41 6.48 -5.80
CA MET A 32 10.08 7.04 -4.64
C MET A 32 9.16 7.96 -3.84
N LEU A 33 8.46 8.90 -4.48
CA LEU A 33 7.52 9.80 -3.79
C LEU A 33 6.46 9.02 -2.99
N VAL A 34 5.85 8.00 -3.60
CA VAL A 34 4.83 7.18 -2.95
C VAL A 34 5.42 6.43 -1.76
N THR A 35 6.52 5.69 -1.96
CA THR A 35 7.17 4.92 -0.89
C THR A 35 7.56 5.80 0.29
N HIS A 36 8.24 6.93 0.05
CA HIS A 36 8.63 7.86 1.12
C HIS A 36 7.42 8.49 1.82
N SER A 37 6.32 8.72 1.10
CA SER A 37 5.08 9.22 1.71
C SER A 37 4.52 8.20 2.71
N LEU A 38 4.47 6.92 2.33
CA LEU A 38 4.01 5.87 3.26
C LEU A 38 4.96 5.68 4.44
N GLU A 39 6.28 5.78 4.24
CA GLU A 39 7.26 5.73 5.32
C GLU A 39 7.13 6.91 6.29
N THR A 40 6.89 8.12 5.77
CA THR A 40 6.65 9.31 6.59
C THR A 40 5.41 9.11 7.46
N TYR A 41 4.34 8.57 6.89
CA TYR A 41 3.12 8.26 7.65
C TYR A 41 3.37 7.21 8.73
N GLN A 42 4.27 6.26 8.48
CA GLN A 42 4.73 5.32 9.51
C GLN A 42 5.48 6.04 10.64
N GLN A 43 6.41 6.95 10.32
CA GLN A 43 7.14 7.73 11.33
C GLN A 43 6.22 8.63 12.17
N LEU A 44 5.13 9.11 11.56
CA LEU A 44 4.07 9.88 12.23
C LEU A 44 3.09 9.01 13.05
N GLY A 45 3.32 7.70 13.15
CA GLY A 45 2.47 6.78 13.90
C GLY A 45 1.09 6.53 13.28
N ARG A 46 0.91 6.80 11.98
CA ARG A 46 -0.38 6.58 11.27
C ARG A 46 -0.61 5.11 10.95
N TRP A 47 0.46 4.35 10.75
CA TRP A 47 0.45 2.91 10.53
C TRP A 47 1.84 2.31 10.72
N ARG A 48 1.94 0.98 10.74
CA ARG A 48 3.16 0.22 10.50
C ARG A 48 3.06 -0.46 9.14
N LEU A 49 3.88 -0.04 8.18
CA LEU A 49 3.94 -0.58 6.83
C LEU A 49 4.75 -1.88 6.84
N HIS A 50 4.19 -2.95 6.29
CA HIS A 50 4.87 -4.25 6.17
C HIS A 50 5.37 -4.51 4.76
N VAL A 51 4.48 -4.30 3.77
CA VAL A 51 4.77 -4.53 2.35
C VAL A 51 4.05 -3.47 1.54
N LEU A 52 4.70 -2.94 0.51
CA LEU A 52 4.13 -2.11 -0.53
C LEU A 52 4.57 -2.67 -1.88
N VAL A 53 3.62 -2.84 -2.80
CA VAL A 53 3.86 -3.23 -4.18
C VAL A 53 3.20 -2.20 -5.07
N LEU A 54 4.01 -1.46 -5.83
CA LEU A 54 3.49 -0.61 -6.89
C LEU A 54 3.35 -1.46 -8.16
N MET A 55 2.16 -1.39 -8.75
CA MET A 55 1.86 -1.85 -10.10
C MET A 55 1.70 -0.61 -10.99
N PRO A 56 1.73 -0.74 -12.33
CA PRO A 56 1.68 0.42 -13.22
C PRO A 56 0.52 1.39 -12.95
N ASP A 57 -0.69 0.87 -12.74
CA ASP A 57 -1.94 1.65 -12.59
C ASP A 57 -2.59 1.55 -11.20
N HIS A 58 -1.95 0.88 -10.24
CA HIS A 58 -2.45 0.75 -8.88
C HIS A 58 -1.35 0.32 -7.91
N LEU A 59 -1.59 0.48 -6.61
CA LEU A 59 -0.69 -0.04 -5.59
C LEU A 59 -1.44 -0.91 -4.60
N HIS A 60 -0.71 -1.85 -4.00
CA HIS A 60 -1.16 -2.66 -2.88
C HIS A 60 -0.21 -2.43 -1.72
N PHE A 61 -0.74 -2.25 -0.51
CA PHE A 61 0.10 -2.29 0.67
C PHE A 61 -0.58 -2.97 1.84
N LEU A 62 0.23 -3.66 2.63
CA LEU A 62 -0.17 -4.32 3.86
C LEU A 62 0.37 -3.50 5.02
N ALA A 63 -0.53 -3.00 5.87
CA ALA A 63 -0.16 -2.18 7.00
C ALA A 63 -0.98 -2.51 8.25
N THR A 64 -0.37 -2.39 9.41
CA THR A 64 -1.06 -2.40 10.70
C THR A 64 -1.45 -0.99 11.07
N ILE A 65 -2.73 -0.75 11.30
CA ILE A 65 -3.28 0.58 11.53
C ILE A 65 -3.83 0.63 12.97
N PRO A 66 -3.42 1.63 13.78
CA PRO A 66 -3.98 1.83 15.11
C PRO A 66 -5.49 2.08 15.05
N PRO A 67 -6.29 1.57 16.00
CA PRO A 67 -7.74 1.82 16.05
C PRO A 67 -8.14 3.30 16.12
N SER A 68 -7.24 4.16 16.61
CA SER A 68 -7.46 5.61 16.70
C SER A 68 -7.37 6.33 15.35
N MET A 69 -6.86 5.67 14.31
CA MET A 69 -6.70 6.27 12.98
C MET A 69 -7.95 6.10 12.11
N ASN A 70 -8.31 7.17 11.41
CA ASN A 70 -9.36 7.14 10.39
C ASN A 70 -8.73 6.80 9.03
N ILE A 71 -8.85 5.54 8.62
CA ILE A 71 -8.24 5.01 7.38
C ILE A 71 -8.65 5.86 6.17
N GLN A 72 -9.94 6.13 6.01
CA GLN A 72 -10.46 6.89 4.87
C GLN A 72 -9.80 8.28 4.76
N ARG A 73 -9.76 9.04 5.86
CA ARG A 73 -9.11 10.36 5.88
C ARG A 73 -7.62 10.25 5.58
N THR A 74 -6.92 9.30 6.20
CA THR A 74 -5.49 9.08 5.98
C THR A 74 -5.18 8.74 4.52
N ILE A 75 -5.99 7.90 3.87
CA ILE A 75 -5.84 7.57 2.45
C ILE A 75 -6.14 8.77 1.56
N VAL A 76 -7.19 9.54 1.84
CA VAL A 76 -7.51 10.76 1.07
C VAL A 76 -6.37 11.77 1.16
N ASP A 77 -5.82 11.99 2.34
CA ASP A 77 -4.69 12.91 2.55
C ASP A 77 -3.41 12.42 1.84
N LEU A 78 -3.13 11.11 1.87
CA LEU A 78 -2.03 10.51 1.11
C LEU A 78 -2.23 10.71 -0.41
N LYS A 79 -3.40 10.36 -0.94
CA LYS A 79 -3.73 10.52 -2.36
C LYS A 79 -3.55 11.97 -2.80
N ARG A 80 -4.05 12.92 -2.01
CA ARG A 80 -3.90 14.37 -2.26
C ARG A 80 -2.44 14.77 -2.25
N PHE A 81 -1.66 14.35 -1.25
CA PHE A 81 -0.25 14.69 -1.15
C PHE A 81 0.56 14.25 -2.38
N VAL A 82 0.36 13.00 -2.83
CA VAL A 82 1.03 12.46 -4.02
C VAL A 82 0.56 13.17 -5.29
N ALA A 83 -0.75 13.40 -5.44
CA ALA A 83 -1.29 14.10 -6.61
C ALA A 83 -0.78 15.55 -6.74
N CYS A 84 -0.56 16.26 -5.63
CA CYS A 84 -0.01 17.61 -5.67
C CYS A 84 1.48 17.66 -6.05
N ARG A 85 2.20 16.54 -5.98
CA ARG A 85 3.66 16.45 -6.19
C ARG A 85 4.04 15.57 -7.39
N SER A 86 3.05 15.09 -8.12
CA SER A 86 3.22 14.24 -9.31
C SER A 86 2.10 14.54 -10.30
N GLN A 87 2.06 13.82 -11.42
CA GLN A 87 0.94 13.87 -12.36
C GLN A 87 -0.08 12.74 -12.11
N VAL A 88 0.07 11.99 -11.02
CA VAL A 88 -0.80 10.85 -10.71
C VAL A 88 -2.20 11.36 -10.38
N ARG A 89 -3.17 10.84 -11.11
CA ARG A 89 -4.60 10.98 -10.77
C ARG A 89 -5.08 9.69 -10.13
N TRP A 90 -5.72 9.80 -8.98
CA TRP A 90 -6.28 8.66 -8.26
C TRP A 90 -7.74 8.44 -8.63
N GLN A 91 -8.19 7.20 -8.60
CA GLN A 91 -9.62 6.92 -8.47
C GLN A 91 -10.12 7.46 -7.12
N GLN A 92 -11.40 7.86 -7.08
CA GLN A 92 -12.03 8.40 -5.87
C GLN A 92 -11.90 7.42 -4.70
N ASP A 93 -12.31 6.17 -4.92
CA ASP A 93 -12.35 5.14 -3.88
C ASP A 93 -11.04 4.35 -3.77
N PHE A 94 -10.95 3.55 -2.72
CA PHE A 94 -9.90 2.57 -2.49
C PHE A 94 -10.53 1.31 -1.94
N PHE A 95 -9.85 0.18 -2.09
CA PHE A 95 -10.29 -1.07 -1.50
C PHE A 95 -9.53 -1.32 -0.20
N GLU A 96 -10.26 -1.75 0.82
CA GLU A 96 -9.69 -2.18 2.09
C GLU A 96 -10.15 -3.59 2.44
N HIS A 97 -9.22 -4.43 2.87
CA HIS A 97 -9.50 -5.76 3.37
C HIS A 97 -8.81 -5.93 4.73
N ARG A 98 -9.60 -5.98 5.79
CA ARG A 98 -9.11 -6.24 7.15
C ARG A 98 -8.76 -7.72 7.29
N LEU A 99 -7.52 -8.01 7.69
CA LEU A 99 -7.09 -9.38 7.96
C LEU A 99 -7.77 -9.90 9.23
N ARG A 100 -8.41 -11.07 9.11
CA ARG A 100 -9.05 -11.77 10.24
C ARG A 100 -8.05 -12.59 11.04
N ILE A 101 -8.42 -12.92 12.28
CA ILE A 101 -7.69 -13.90 13.09
C ILE A 101 -7.70 -15.23 12.31
N GLY A 102 -6.51 -15.73 11.95
CA GLY A 102 -6.34 -16.94 11.14
C GLY A 102 -6.08 -16.70 9.65
N GLU A 103 -6.29 -15.48 9.11
CA GLU A 103 -5.71 -15.15 7.82
C GLU A 103 -4.18 -15.03 7.98
N HIS A 104 -3.45 -15.87 7.26
CA HIS A 104 -1.99 -15.90 7.34
C HIS A 104 -1.40 -14.62 6.73
N PHE A 105 -0.96 -13.71 7.61
CA PHE A 105 -0.22 -12.50 7.27
C PHE A 105 0.91 -12.77 6.25
N GLU A 106 1.72 -13.81 6.50
CA GLU A 106 2.81 -14.21 5.60
C GLU A 106 2.31 -14.71 4.23
N ALA A 107 1.14 -15.36 4.18
CA ALA A 107 0.55 -15.76 2.90
C ALA A 107 0.12 -14.54 2.08
N LYS A 108 -0.44 -13.50 2.73
CA LYS A 108 -0.78 -12.24 2.06
C LYS A 108 0.47 -11.49 1.59
N ARG A 109 1.54 -11.44 2.39
CA ARG A 109 2.83 -10.87 1.98
C ARG A 109 3.40 -11.60 0.77
N ALA A 110 3.46 -12.93 0.82
CA ALA A 110 3.93 -13.75 -0.30
C ALA A 110 3.09 -13.55 -1.56
N TYR A 111 1.77 -13.47 -1.41
CA TYR A 111 0.86 -13.16 -2.52
C TYR A 111 1.18 -11.80 -3.16
N LEU A 112 1.36 -10.75 -2.34
CA LEU A 112 1.71 -9.42 -2.83
C LEU A 112 3.02 -9.41 -3.62
N ARG A 113 4.07 -10.06 -3.10
CA ARG A 113 5.36 -10.21 -3.80
C ARG A 113 5.20 -10.87 -5.17
N GLN A 114 4.24 -11.78 -5.33
CA GLN A 114 3.99 -12.49 -6.57
C GLN A 114 3.10 -11.72 -7.57
N ASN A 115 2.48 -10.60 -7.18
CA ASN A 115 1.61 -9.84 -8.07
C ASN A 115 2.30 -9.37 -9.38
N PRO A 116 3.54 -8.85 -9.36
CA PRO A 116 4.23 -8.46 -10.59
C PRO A 116 4.45 -9.63 -11.56
N VAL A 117 4.77 -10.82 -11.03
CA VAL A 117 4.95 -12.04 -11.81
C VAL A 117 3.62 -12.50 -12.42
N ARG A 118 2.56 -12.54 -11.61
CA ARG A 118 1.21 -12.91 -12.06
C ARG A 118 0.66 -11.95 -13.12
N ALA A 119 1.09 -10.69 -13.09
CA ALA A 119 0.77 -9.68 -14.10
C ALA A 119 1.67 -9.73 -15.33
N GLY A 120 2.66 -10.63 -15.37
CA GLY A 120 3.60 -10.76 -16.48
C GLY A 120 4.62 -9.63 -16.61
N LEU A 121 4.83 -8.84 -15.56
CA LEU A 121 5.74 -7.69 -15.58
C LEU A 121 7.21 -8.08 -15.40
N VAL A 122 7.45 -9.18 -14.67
CA VAL A 122 8.78 -9.77 -14.41
C VAL A 122 8.66 -11.29 -14.31
N ALA A 123 9.78 -11.99 -14.54
CA ALA A 123 9.83 -13.45 -14.40
C ALA A 123 9.91 -13.89 -12.92
N ASN A 124 10.66 -13.17 -12.10
CA ASN A 124 10.80 -13.45 -10.68
C ASN A 124 10.39 -12.24 -9.81
N PRO A 125 9.83 -12.45 -8.60
CA PRO A 125 9.46 -11.37 -7.70
C PRO A 125 10.62 -10.43 -7.34
N GLN A 126 11.84 -10.98 -7.27
CA GLN A 126 13.05 -10.27 -6.89
C GLN A 126 13.50 -9.24 -7.94
N ASP A 127 13.06 -9.42 -9.19
CA ASP A 127 13.36 -8.51 -10.30
C ASP A 127 12.46 -7.26 -10.26
N TRP A 128 11.44 -7.23 -9.39
CA TRP A 128 10.53 -6.11 -9.28
C TRP A 128 11.08 -4.99 -8.38
N GLN A 129 11.68 -3.98 -9.01
CA GLN A 129 12.25 -2.81 -8.32
C GLN A 129 11.23 -1.91 -7.59
N PHE A 130 9.92 -2.12 -7.80
CA PHE A 130 8.85 -1.33 -7.16
C PHE A 130 8.15 -2.07 -6.02
N LEU A 131 8.86 -3.02 -5.41
CA LEU A 131 8.51 -3.68 -4.16
C LEU A 131 9.27 -3.01 -3.01
N TYR A 132 8.55 -2.64 -1.95
CA TYR A 132 9.12 -2.22 -0.68
C TYR A 132 8.66 -3.17 0.41
N GLU A 133 9.59 -3.62 1.25
CA GLU A 133 9.30 -4.51 2.35
C GLU A 133 10.26 -4.27 3.51
N ARG A 134 9.74 -4.35 4.75
CA ARG A 134 10.50 -4.34 5.99
C ARG A 134 10.14 -5.51 6.89
#